data_AF-A0SKU4-F1
#
_entry.id   AF-A0SKU4-F1
#
_cell.length_a   1.000
_cell.length_b   1.000
_cell.length_c   1.000
_cell.angle_alpha   90.00
_cell.angle_beta   90.00
_cell.angle_gamma   90.00
#
_symmetry.space_group_name_H-M   'P 1'
#
loop_
_entity.id
_entity.type
_entity.pdbx_description
1 polymer ?
#
loop_
_entity_poly.entity_id
_entity_poly.type
_entity_poly.pdbx_seq_one_letter_code
_entity_poly.pdbx_strand_id
1 'polypeptide(L)'
;ADAPDLETYIGDAKPYMDVMLDRTPAGTEAIGGIQKWVIPCNWKFAAEQFCSDMYHAGTVSHLSGLLAGMPPEMSLADAQIPTQGNQFRAAWGGHGAGWYVDEPGILMGVMGPQVTQYWIEGAAADIADARLDQMPAKRMFGQHTTIFPTCSFLPGINTIRTWHPRGPNEIEVWAFALVDADASPEIKEQFRRQNIRTFSA
;
A
#
# COMPACT_ATOMS: atom_id res chain seq x y z
N ALA A 1 -6.83 5.06 -32.01
CA ALA A 1 -7.10 4.75 -30.59
C ALA A 1 -6.93 6.06 -29.88
N ASP A 2 -8.00 6.62 -29.35
CA ASP A 2 -8.09 8.05 -29.00
C ASP A 2 -7.90 8.29 -27.50
N ALA A 3 -7.38 7.30 -26.78
CA ALA A 3 -7.01 7.41 -25.37
C ALA A 3 -5.65 8.12 -25.23
N PRO A 4 -5.42 8.87 -24.15
CA PRO A 4 -4.10 9.39 -23.83
C PRO A 4 -3.10 8.24 -23.60
N ASP A 5 -1.81 8.52 -23.77
CA ASP A 5 -0.75 7.61 -23.32
C ASP A 5 -0.76 7.46 -21.79
N LEU A 6 -0.04 6.45 -21.28
CA LEU A 6 -0.07 6.09 -19.86
C LEU A 6 0.46 7.22 -18.95
N GLU A 7 1.51 7.92 -19.35
CA GLU A 7 2.09 9.01 -18.55
C GLU A 7 1.11 10.19 -18.47
N THR A 8 0.50 10.55 -19.61
CA THR A 8 -0.56 11.56 -19.64
C THR A 8 -1.78 11.15 -18.81
N TYR A 9 -2.15 9.86 -18.83
CA TYR A 9 -3.26 9.32 -18.05
C TYR A 9 -3.00 9.38 -16.54
N ILE A 10 -1.82 8.94 -16.09
CA ILE A 10 -1.41 8.95 -14.68
C ILE A 10 -1.27 10.39 -14.15
N GLY A 11 -0.70 11.28 -14.96
CA GLY A 11 -0.56 12.69 -14.64
C GLY A 11 0.14 12.94 -13.30
N ASP A 12 -0.49 13.75 -12.46
CA ASP A 12 0.04 14.17 -11.15
C ASP A 12 -0.04 13.09 -10.07
N ALA A 13 -0.54 11.89 -10.40
CA ALA A 13 -0.52 10.75 -9.48
C ALA A 13 0.83 10.00 -9.44
N LYS A 14 1.72 10.22 -10.43
CA LYS A 14 2.99 9.50 -10.56
C LYS A 14 3.85 9.52 -9.28
N PRO A 15 4.06 10.67 -8.60
CA PRO A 15 4.92 10.71 -7.41
C PRO A 15 4.42 9.79 -6.28
N TYR A 16 3.11 9.59 -6.16
CA TYR A 16 2.51 8.69 -5.18
C TYR A 16 2.71 7.22 -5.52
N MET A 17 2.82 6.89 -6.81
CA MET A 17 3.18 5.54 -7.28
C MET A 17 4.66 5.25 -7.01
N ASP A 18 5.51 6.25 -7.26
CA ASP A 18 6.97 6.14 -7.13
C ASP A 18 7.39 5.77 -5.70
N VAL A 19 6.61 6.16 -4.67
CA VAL A 19 6.84 5.75 -3.26
C VAL A 19 7.01 4.23 -3.09
N MET A 20 6.35 3.43 -3.93
CA MET A 20 6.52 1.98 -3.98
C MET A 20 7.39 1.51 -5.15
N LEU A 21 7.30 2.16 -6.31
CA LEU A 21 7.81 1.63 -7.57
C LEU A 21 9.24 2.11 -7.93
N ASP A 22 9.71 3.21 -7.36
CA ASP A 22 10.96 3.87 -7.78
C ASP A 22 11.95 4.15 -6.63
N ARG A 23 11.84 3.38 -5.54
CA ARG A 23 12.70 3.51 -4.34
C ARG A 23 14.19 3.24 -4.61
N THR A 24 14.48 2.43 -5.61
CA THR A 24 15.85 2.00 -5.97
C THR A 24 16.04 2.05 -7.50
N PRO A 25 17.24 2.35 -8.01
CA PRO A 25 17.55 2.19 -9.43
C PRO A 25 17.40 0.75 -9.95
N ALA A 26 17.38 -0.25 -9.05
CA ALA A 26 17.16 -1.64 -9.43
C ALA A 26 15.69 -1.94 -9.80
N GLY A 27 14.77 -1.02 -9.50
CA GLY A 27 13.33 -1.23 -9.67
C GLY A 27 12.75 -2.25 -8.68
N THR A 28 11.57 -2.76 -9.00
CA THR A 28 10.86 -3.75 -8.17
C THR A 28 10.74 -5.10 -8.88
N GLU A 29 10.67 -6.17 -8.10
CA GLU A 29 10.33 -7.51 -8.58
C GLU A 29 9.08 -8.04 -7.87
N ALA A 30 8.30 -8.85 -8.57
CA ALA A 30 7.13 -9.52 -8.00
C ALA A 30 7.55 -10.80 -7.29
N ILE A 31 7.13 -10.95 -6.03
CA ILE A 31 7.22 -12.23 -5.33
C ILE A 31 6.33 -13.23 -6.09
N GLY A 32 6.88 -14.42 -6.36
CA GLY A 32 6.20 -15.45 -7.14
C GLY A 32 4.86 -15.88 -6.53
N GLY A 33 3.83 -15.97 -7.36
CA GLY A 33 2.48 -16.42 -7.00
C GLY A 33 1.47 -15.27 -6.99
N ILE A 34 0.51 -15.31 -7.92
CA ILE A 34 -0.66 -14.43 -7.89
C ILE A 34 -1.78 -15.16 -7.17
N GLN A 35 -2.21 -14.62 -6.03
CA GLN A 35 -3.39 -15.13 -5.34
C GLN A 35 -4.65 -14.61 -6.02
N LYS A 36 -5.62 -15.51 -6.25
CA LYS A 36 -6.88 -15.21 -6.93
C LYS A 36 -8.05 -15.70 -6.09
N TRP A 37 -9.01 -14.83 -5.81
CA TRP A 37 -10.25 -15.19 -5.12
C TRP A 37 -11.41 -14.31 -5.59
N VAL A 38 -12.63 -14.73 -5.25
CA VAL A 38 -13.88 -14.08 -5.66
C VAL A 38 -14.50 -13.38 -4.46
N ILE A 39 -15.01 -12.15 -4.67
CA ILE A 39 -15.81 -11.41 -3.69
C ILE A 39 -17.14 -11.00 -4.33
N PRO A 40 -18.29 -11.35 -3.74
CA PRO A 40 -19.60 -10.93 -4.25
C PRO A 40 -19.90 -9.46 -3.89
N CYS A 41 -19.17 -8.53 -4.51
CA CYS A 41 -19.39 -7.09 -4.39
C CYS A 41 -19.12 -6.37 -5.73
N ASN A 42 -19.52 -5.09 -5.82
CA ASN A 42 -19.16 -4.26 -6.97
C ASN A 42 -17.71 -3.79 -6.87
N TRP A 43 -16.97 -3.78 -8.00
CA TRP A 43 -15.57 -3.33 -8.06
C TRP A 43 -15.33 -1.92 -7.52
N LYS A 44 -16.34 -1.04 -7.63
CA LYS A 44 -16.22 0.35 -7.17
C LYS A 44 -15.94 0.43 -5.67
N PHE A 45 -16.53 -0.45 -4.85
CA PHE A 45 -16.27 -0.44 -3.41
C PHE A 45 -14.80 -0.69 -3.09
N ALA A 46 -14.19 -1.69 -3.74
CA ALA A 46 -12.78 -2.02 -3.53
C ALA A 46 -11.84 -0.93 -4.08
N ALA A 47 -12.14 -0.40 -5.26
CA ALA A 47 -11.35 0.67 -5.88
C ALA A 47 -11.43 1.97 -5.07
N GLU A 48 -12.63 2.37 -4.62
CA GLU A 48 -12.87 3.55 -3.78
C GLU A 48 -12.14 3.42 -2.43
N GLN A 49 -12.22 2.25 -1.79
CA GLN A 49 -11.59 2.03 -0.49
C GLN A 49 -10.07 2.31 -0.56
N PHE A 50 -9.38 1.77 -1.56
CA PHE A 50 -7.95 2.01 -1.76
C PHE A 50 -7.65 3.41 -2.32
N CYS A 51 -8.63 4.10 -2.90
CA CYS A 51 -8.47 5.45 -3.42
C CYS A 51 -8.50 6.49 -2.29
N SER A 52 -9.42 6.35 -1.33
CA SER A 52 -9.81 7.44 -0.43
C SER A 52 -10.14 7.02 1.02
N ASP A 53 -10.27 5.74 1.32
CA ASP A 53 -10.85 5.31 2.59
C ASP A 53 -9.79 4.89 3.61
N MET A 54 -8.97 5.83 4.10
CA MET A 54 -8.23 5.59 5.36
C MET A 54 -9.19 5.52 6.57
N TYR A 55 -10.38 6.09 6.42
CA TYR A 55 -11.36 6.24 7.50
C TYR A 55 -11.82 4.88 8.07
N HIS A 56 -12.06 3.88 7.23
CA HIS A 56 -12.43 2.54 7.71
C HIS A 56 -11.32 1.90 8.57
N ALA A 57 -10.05 2.17 8.26
CA ALA A 57 -8.90 1.62 8.97
C ALA A 57 -8.65 2.34 10.30
N GLY A 58 -8.81 3.66 10.34
CA GLY A 58 -8.74 4.46 11.56
C GLY A 58 -9.93 4.32 12.50
N THR A 59 -10.91 3.46 12.18
CA THR A 59 -12.13 3.28 12.98
C THR A 59 -12.29 1.83 13.44
N VAL A 60 -13.24 1.07 12.86
CA VAL A 60 -13.66 -0.23 13.42
C VAL A 60 -13.23 -1.42 12.58
N SER A 61 -13.00 -1.23 11.28
CA SER A 61 -12.90 -2.33 10.31
C SER A 61 -11.69 -3.23 10.56
N HIS A 62 -10.61 -2.69 11.13
CA HIS A 62 -9.35 -3.41 11.35
C HIS A 62 -8.95 -3.56 12.82
N LEU A 63 -9.87 -3.36 13.78
CA LEU A 63 -9.54 -3.52 15.20
C LEU A 63 -8.99 -4.92 15.53
N SER A 64 -9.59 -5.98 14.99
CA SER A 64 -9.07 -7.34 15.19
C SER A 64 -7.73 -7.59 14.48
N GLY A 65 -7.53 -6.98 13.30
CA GLY A 65 -6.26 -7.05 12.57
C GLY A 65 -5.12 -6.36 13.32
N LEU A 66 -5.41 -5.20 13.92
CA LEU A 66 -4.48 -4.50 14.80
C LEU A 66 -4.11 -5.34 16.01
N LEU A 67 -5.11 -5.91 16.71
CA LEU A 67 -4.89 -6.80 17.85
C LEU A 67 -4.02 -8.01 17.49
N ALA A 68 -4.22 -8.60 16.30
CA ALA A 68 -3.42 -9.72 15.83
C ALA A 68 -1.95 -9.37 15.53
N GLY A 69 -1.62 -8.09 15.36
CA GLY A 69 -0.25 -7.58 15.22
C GLY A 69 0.41 -7.16 16.52
N MET A 70 -0.33 -7.10 17.63
CA MET A 70 0.17 -6.67 18.93
C MET A 70 0.88 -7.80 19.70
N PRO A 71 1.85 -7.47 20.56
CA PRO A 71 2.37 -8.40 21.55
C PRO A 71 1.25 -8.94 22.46
N PRO A 72 1.35 -10.19 22.97
CA PRO A 72 0.33 -10.79 23.83
C PRO A 72 -0.01 -9.99 25.09
N GLU A 73 0.89 -9.13 25.54
CA GLU A 73 0.78 -8.32 26.74
C GLU A 73 0.03 -6.99 26.51
N MET A 74 -0.24 -6.64 25.25
CA MET A 74 -0.92 -5.40 24.86
C MET A 74 -2.39 -5.66 24.45
N SER A 75 -3.21 -4.63 24.57
CA SER A 75 -4.62 -4.63 24.19
C SER A 75 -4.97 -3.47 23.26
N LEU A 76 -6.19 -3.47 22.74
CA LEU A 76 -6.70 -2.34 21.95
C LEU A 76 -6.78 -1.03 22.74
N ALA A 77 -6.83 -1.07 24.07
CA ALA A 77 -6.78 0.13 24.88
C ALA A 77 -5.41 0.82 24.85
N ASP A 78 -4.36 0.08 24.49
CA ASP A 78 -2.98 0.56 24.37
C ASP A 78 -2.67 1.06 22.95
N ALA A 79 -3.61 0.89 22.01
CA ALA A 79 -3.47 1.32 20.64
C ALA A 79 -3.49 2.84 20.52
N GLN A 80 -2.47 3.40 19.88
CA GLN A 80 -2.49 4.79 19.43
C GLN A 80 -2.93 4.81 17.97
N ILE A 81 -4.17 5.22 17.72
CA ILE A 81 -4.70 5.37 16.37
C ILE A 81 -4.17 6.69 15.78
N PRO A 82 -3.45 6.65 14.65
CA PRO A 82 -2.92 7.86 14.01
C PRO A 82 -4.03 8.83 13.63
N THR A 83 -3.78 10.13 13.83
CA THR A 83 -4.75 11.20 13.52
C THR A 83 -4.22 12.24 12.54
N GLN A 84 -2.91 12.29 12.33
CA GLN A 84 -2.27 13.24 11.41
C GLN A 84 -1.97 12.56 10.08
N GLY A 85 -2.60 13.05 9.01
CA GLY A 85 -2.48 12.46 7.69
C GLY A 85 -3.00 13.40 6.62
N ASN A 86 -2.74 13.04 5.37
CA ASN A 86 -3.23 13.78 4.20
C ASN A 86 -3.78 12.82 3.16
N GLN A 87 -4.56 13.38 2.24
CA GLN A 87 -5.11 12.67 1.10
C GLN A 87 -4.92 13.49 -0.17
N PHE A 88 -4.54 12.80 -1.23
CA PHE A 88 -4.36 13.30 -2.57
C PHE A 88 -5.51 12.86 -3.47
N ARG A 89 -5.97 13.80 -4.30
CA ARG A 89 -6.86 13.57 -5.42
C ARG A 89 -6.15 14.10 -6.66
N ALA A 90 -6.00 13.25 -7.67
CA ALA A 90 -5.43 13.66 -8.95
C ALA A 90 -6.27 14.76 -9.62
N ALA A 91 -5.60 15.69 -10.29
CA ALA A 91 -6.24 16.77 -11.04
C ALA A 91 -7.19 16.24 -12.11
N TRP A 92 -6.88 15.06 -12.67
CA TRP A 92 -7.68 14.35 -13.66
C TRP A 92 -7.61 12.83 -13.44
N GLY A 93 -8.50 12.05 -14.06
CA GLY A 93 -8.37 10.59 -14.12
C GLY A 93 -8.95 9.82 -12.93
N GLY A 94 -9.27 10.49 -11.82
CA GLY A 94 -9.94 9.86 -10.66
C GLY A 94 -9.01 9.00 -9.79
N HIS A 95 -7.70 9.19 -9.91
CA HIS A 95 -6.71 8.56 -9.02
C HIS A 95 -6.72 9.22 -7.65
N GLY A 96 -6.30 8.47 -6.63
CA GLY A 96 -6.19 8.99 -5.28
C GLY A 96 -5.25 8.17 -4.42
N ALA A 97 -4.70 8.83 -3.41
CA ALA A 97 -3.83 8.23 -2.42
C ALA A 97 -4.04 8.89 -1.06
N GLY A 98 -3.86 8.17 0.04
CA GLY A 98 -3.90 8.74 1.39
C GLY A 98 -2.89 8.08 2.30
N TRP A 99 -2.38 8.81 3.29
CA TRP A 99 -1.33 8.36 4.21
C TRP A 99 -1.38 9.12 5.54
N TYR A 100 -0.81 8.50 6.57
CA TYR A 100 -0.49 9.19 7.82
C TYR A 100 0.91 9.81 7.76
N VAL A 101 1.13 10.87 8.55
CA VAL A 101 2.39 11.63 8.59
C VAL A 101 3.09 11.43 9.92
N ASP A 102 4.35 11.00 9.90
CA ASP A 102 5.21 10.79 11.08
C ASP A 102 4.68 9.74 12.09
N GLU A 103 3.86 8.81 11.62
CA GLU A 103 3.16 7.80 12.43
C GLU A 103 3.56 6.37 12.03
N PRO A 104 4.80 5.92 12.34
CA PRO A 104 5.31 4.61 11.91
C PRO A 104 4.58 3.42 12.54
N GLY A 105 3.82 3.65 13.62
CA GLY A 105 3.09 2.61 14.36
C GLY A 105 2.16 1.77 13.48
N ILE A 106 1.52 2.38 12.47
CA ILE A 106 0.65 1.64 11.53
C ILE A 106 1.45 0.65 10.68
N LEU A 107 2.61 1.06 10.16
CA LEU A 107 3.47 0.18 9.37
C LEU A 107 4.09 -0.90 10.27
N MET A 108 4.47 -0.54 11.50
CA MET A 108 4.99 -1.47 12.50
C MET A 108 4.00 -2.58 12.84
N GLY A 109 2.73 -2.26 13.08
CA GLY A 109 1.70 -3.26 13.40
C GLY A 109 1.37 -4.20 12.24
N VAL A 110 1.51 -3.75 11.00
CA VAL A 110 1.21 -4.53 9.80
C VAL A 110 2.42 -5.32 9.30
N MET A 111 3.58 -4.69 9.20
CA MET A 111 4.77 -5.26 8.57
C MET A 111 5.88 -5.64 9.55
N GLY A 112 5.74 -5.28 10.82
CA GLY A 112 6.73 -5.58 11.86
C GLY A 112 7.99 -4.70 11.78
N PRO A 113 8.92 -4.90 12.72
CA PRO A 113 10.07 -4.00 12.92
C PRO A 113 11.09 -4.06 11.79
N GLN A 114 11.34 -5.23 11.20
CA GLN A 114 12.37 -5.37 10.16
C GLN A 114 12.01 -4.62 8.88
N VAL A 115 10.75 -4.73 8.42
CA VAL A 115 10.28 -4.00 7.24
C VAL A 115 10.13 -2.51 7.54
N THR A 116 9.61 -2.16 8.71
CA THR A 116 9.51 -0.76 9.12
C THR A 116 10.88 -0.10 9.11
N GLN A 117 11.88 -0.71 9.76
CA GLN A 117 13.24 -0.18 9.79
C GLN A 117 13.84 -0.05 8.38
N TYR A 118 13.71 -1.07 7.53
CA TYR A 118 14.13 -1.00 6.13
C TYR A 118 13.50 0.17 5.37
N TRP A 119 12.25 0.51 5.70
CA TRP A 119 11.50 1.56 5.02
C TRP A 119 11.98 2.96 5.39
N ILE A 120 12.34 3.19 6.65
CA ILE A 120 12.61 4.54 7.21
C ILE A 120 14.07 4.84 7.54
N GLU A 121 14.90 3.81 7.72
CA GLU A 121 16.28 3.93 8.19
C GLU A 121 17.29 3.24 7.25
N GLY A 122 18.53 3.71 7.32
CA GLY A 122 19.66 3.10 6.63
C GLY A 122 19.73 3.43 5.13
N ALA A 123 20.71 2.82 4.46
CA ALA A 123 21.09 3.19 3.10
C ALA A 123 19.94 3.05 2.08
N ALA A 124 19.08 2.03 2.21
CA ALA A 124 17.95 1.83 1.31
C ALA A 124 16.92 2.97 1.43
N ALA A 125 16.60 3.37 2.66
CA ALA A 125 15.71 4.51 2.91
C ALA A 125 16.34 5.83 2.44
N ASP A 126 17.66 6.02 2.61
CA ASP A 126 18.37 7.21 2.12
C ASP A 126 18.40 7.29 0.59
N ILE A 127 18.58 6.17 -0.10
CA ILE A 127 18.48 6.10 -1.58
C ILE A 127 17.06 6.45 -2.02
N ALA A 128 16.04 5.87 -1.39
CA ALA A 128 14.64 6.17 -1.72
C ALA A 128 14.31 7.66 -1.51
N ASP A 129 14.72 8.23 -0.38
CA ASP A 129 14.52 9.65 -0.05
C ASP A 129 15.21 10.59 -1.05
N ALA A 130 16.39 10.23 -1.55
CA ALA A 130 17.08 10.99 -2.59
C ALA A 130 16.42 10.88 -3.98
N ARG A 131 15.74 9.76 -4.28
CA ARG A 131 15.05 9.55 -5.55
C ARG A 131 13.65 10.15 -5.58
N LEU A 132 12.96 10.12 -4.44
CA LEU A 132 11.58 10.57 -4.29
C LEU A 132 11.54 12.05 -3.86
N ASP A 133 12.24 12.91 -4.59
CA ASP A 133 12.43 14.33 -4.24
C ASP A 133 11.12 15.14 -4.10
N GLN A 134 10.03 14.66 -4.68
CA GLN A 134 8.68 15.24 -4.57
C GLN A 134 7.88 14.74 -3.37
N MET A 135 8.27 13.63 -2.74
CA MET A 135 7.50 12.95 -1.69
C MET A 135 8.36 12.69 -0.45
N PRO A 136 7.95 13.12 0.76
CA PRO A 136 8.69 12.84 1.98
C PRO A 136 8.47 11.39 2.44
N ALA A 137 8.96 10.40 1.68
CA ALA A 137 8.61 8.99 1.82
C ALA A 137 8.90 8.41 3.22
N LYS A 138 9.97 8.88 3.88
CA LYS A 138 10.31 8.51 5.28
C LYS A 138 9.27 8.95 6.31
N ARG A 139 8.40 9.91 5.95
CA ARG A 139 7.35 10.48 6.80
C ARG A 139 5.96 9.97 6.43
N MET A 140 5.81 9.24 5.33
CA MET A 140 4.53 8.75 4.83
C MET A 140 4.30 7.30 5.26
N PHE A 141 3.23 7.05 6.01
CA PHE A 141 2.94 5.72 6.58
C PHE A 141 1.53 5.25 6.26
N GLY A 142 1.39 3.94 6.06
CA GLY A 142 0.10 3.32 5.74
C GLY A 142 -0.50 3.83 4.44
N GLN A 143 0.33 4.18 3.44
CA GLN A 143 -0.18 4.75 2.22
C GLN A 143 -1.12 3.76 1.51
N HIS A 144 -2.29 4.23 1.09
CA HIS A 144 -3.17 3.52 0.16
C HIS A 144 -3.27 4.28 -1.15
N THR A 145 -3.39 3.59 -2.28
CA THR A 145 -3.49 4.23 -3.60
C THR A 145 -4.33 3.41 -4.56
N THR A 146 -5.13 4.12 -5.37
CA THR A 146 -5.78 3.57 -6.57
C THR A 146 -5.44 4.41 -7.78
N ILE A 147 -4.87 3.75 -8.80
CA ILE A 147 -4.86 4.26 -10.17
C ILE A 147 -6.11 3.72 -10.86
N PHE A 148 -7.09 4.62 -11.00
CA PHE A 148 -8.36 4.35 -11.67
C PHE A 148 -8.16 3.55 -12.98
N PRO A 149 -9.05 2.60 -13.32
CA PRO A 149 -10.23 2.21 -12.53
C PRO A 149 -9.94 1.22 -11.41
N THR A 150 -9.01 0.28 -11.61
CA THR A 150 -8.98 -0.94 -10.77
C THR A 150 -7.58 -1.40 -10.38
N CYS A 151 -6.55 -0.57 -10.53
CA CYS A 151 -5.20 -0.86 -10.04
C CYS A 151 -5.06 -0.25 -8.64
N SER A 152 -4.87 -1.08 -7.62
CA SER A 152 -4.76 -0.60 -6.23
C SER A 152 -3.58 -1.25 -5.52
N PHE A 153 -2.88 -0.48 -4.71
CA PHE A 153 -1.70 -0.93 -3.97
C PHE A 153 -1.47 -0.11 -2.69
N LEU A 154 -0.65 -0.65 -1.79
CA LEU A 154 -0.35 -0.06 -0.49
C LEU A 154 1.16 0.14 -0.32
N PRO A 155 1.75 1.30 -0.68
CA PRO A 155 3.18 1.52 -0.49
C PRO A 155 3.61 1.32 0.98
N GLY A 156 4.69 0.57 1.18
CA GLY A 156 5.21 0.16 2.50
C GLY A 156 4.78 -1.24 2.91
N ILE A 157 3.54 -1.62 2.59
CA ILE A 157 3.05 -3.00 2.72
C ILE A 157 3.38 -3.80 1.45
N ASN A 158 3.31 -3.12 0.32
CA ASN A 158 3.62 -3.56 -1.04
C ASN A 158 2.74 -4.68 -1.60
N THR A 159 1.53 -4.85 -1.08
CA THR A 159 0.48 -5.56 -1.84
C THR A 159 0.04 -4.69 -3.01
N ILE A 160 -0.13 -5.32 -4.18
CA ILE A 160 -0.73 -4.72 -5.37
C ILE A 160 -1.78 -5.70 -5.93
N ARG A 161 -2.91 -5.17 -6.40
CA ARG A 161 -3.95 -5.97 -7.03
C ARG A 161 -4.69 -5.28 -8.14
N THR A 162 -5.30 -6.10 -8.98
CA THR A 162 -6.35 -5.68 -9.91
C THR A 162 -7.71 -6.21 -9.46
N TRP A 163 -8.72 -5.34 -9.44
CA TRP A 163 -10.13 -5.72 -9.22
C TRP A 163 -10.79 -6.05 -10.55
N HIS A 164 -10.88 -7.34 -10.90
CA HIS A 164 -11.48 -7.76 -12.15
C HIS A 164 -13.02 -7.87 -12.01
N PRO A 165 -13.82 -7.01 -12.64
CA PRO A 165 -15.27 -7.07 -12.51
C PRO A 165 -15.86 -8.34 -13.13
N ARG A 166 -16.87 -8.91 -12.48
CA ARG A 166 -17.68 -10.06 -12.90
C ARG A 166 -19.16 -9.69 -12.85
N GLY A 167 -19.51 -8.67 -13.64
CA GLY A 167 -20.83 -8.04 -13.57
C GLY A 167 -20.94 -7.04 -12.40
N PRO A 168 -22.17 -6.58 -12.06
CA PRO A 168 -22.35 -5.54 -11.04
C PRO A 168 -22.20 -6.04 -9.60
N ASN A 169 -22.25 -7.36 -9.35
CA ASN A 169 -22.37 -7.93 -8.02
C ASN A 169 -21.20 -8.84 -7.63
N GLU A 170 -20.14 -8.90 -8.44
CA GLU A 170 -18.99 -9.76 -8.16
C GLU A 170 -17.69 -9.17 -8.75
N ILE A 171 -16.57 -9.44 -8.07
CA ILE A 171 -15.22 -9.23 -8.56
C ILE A 171 -14.35 -10.46 -8.33
N GLU A 172 -13.34 -10.64 -9.18
CA GLU A 172 -12.14 -11.39 -8.85
C GLU A 172 -11.05 -10.44 -8.37
N VAL A 173 -10.38 -10.78 -7.28
CA VAL A 173 -9.18 -10.08 -6.83
C VAL A 173 -7.97 -10.88 -7.26
N TRP A 174 -7.07 -10.26 -8.02
CA TRP A 174 -5.79 -10.86 -8.39
C TRP A 174 -4.68 -10.03 -7.74
N ALA A 175 -4.10 -10.57 -6.66
CA ALA A 175 -3.14 -9.87 -5.82
C ALA A 175 -1.77 -10.56 -5.82
N PHE A 176 -0.72 -9.75 -5.74
CA PHE A 176 0.66 -10.18 -5.53
C PHE A 176 1.41 -9.10 -4.73
N ALA A 177 2.64 -9.40 -4.33
CA ALA A 177 3.48 -8.47 -3.58
C ALA A 177 4.71 -8.06 -4.39
N LEU A 178 5.09 -6.79 -4.29
CA LEU A 178 6.30 -6.24 -4.89
C LEU A 178 7.37 -6.00 -3.82
N VAL A 179 8.63 -6.18 -4.19
CA VAL A 179 9.78 -5.86 -3.34
C VAL A 179 10.83 -5.15 -4.18
N ASP A 180 11.63 -4.28 -3.55
CA ASP A 180 12.79 -3.69 -4.20
C ASP A 180 13.72 -4.82 -4.68
N ALA A 181 14.14 -4.77 -5.93
CA ALA A 181 14.86 -5.88 -6.57
C ALA A 181 16.23 -6.14 -5.92
N ASP A 182 16.84 -5.12 -5.32
CA ASP A 182 18.11 -5.16 -4.60
C ASP A 182 17.96 -5.31 -3.08
N ALA A 183 16.73 -5.47 -2.55
CA ALA A 183 16.53 -5.78 -1.14
C ALA A 183 17.17 -7.13 -0.75
N SER A 184 17.60 -7.25 0.50
CA SER A 184 18.20 -8.50 0.98
C SER A 184 17.18 -9.64 0.95
N PRO A 185 17.61 -10.92 0.79
CA PRO A 185 16.72 -12.06 0.82
C PRO A 185 15.85 -12.12 2.09
N GLU A 186 16.39 -11.71 3.24
CA GLU A 186 15.69 -11.64 4.51
C GLU A 186 14.55 -10.61 4.47
N ILE A 187 14.81 -9.41 3.93
CA ILE A 187 13.78 -8.37 3.78
C ILE A 187 12.68 -8.83 2.82
N LYS A 188 13.06 -9.42 1.68
CA LYS A 188 12.10 -9.98 0.71
C LYS A 188 11.22 -11.07 1.34
N GLU A 189 11.80 -11.94 2.15
CA GLU A 189 11.06 -12.97 2.89
C GLU A 189 10.13 -12.38 3.95
N GLN A 190 10.53 -11.31 4.65
CA GLN A 190 9.64 -10.61 5.58
C GLN A 190 8.44 -9.99 4.85
N PHE A 191 8.67 -9.27 3.73
CA PHE A 191 7.58 -8.76 2.90
C PHE A 191 6.61 -9.87 2.49
N ARG A 192 7.13 -11.02 2.03
CA ARG A 192 6.31 -12.18 1.66
C ARG A 192 5.44 -12.65 2.82
N ARG A 193 6.03 -12.92 3.99
CA ARG A 193 5.32 -13.46 5.16
C ARG A 193 4.28 -12.48 5.70
N GLN A 194 4.61 -11.19 5.76
CA GLN A 194 3.70 -10.18 6.28
C GLN A 194 2.52 -9.93 5.33
N ASN A 195 2.75 -9.95 4.01
CA ASN A 195 1.66 -9.85 3.03
C ASN A 195 0.69 -11.04 3.16
N ILE A 196 1.21 -12.26 3.31
CA ILE A 196 0.38 -13.47 3.55
C ILE A 196 -0.34 -13.42 4.91
N ARG A 197 0.22 -12.72 5.90
CA ARG A 197 -0.42 -12.58 7.21
C ARG A 197 -1.59 -11.58 7.19
N THR A 198 -1.56 -10.59 6.30
CA THR A 198 -2.38 -9.37 6.43
C THR A 198 -3.33 -9.13 5.25
N PHE A 199 -2.82 -9.01 4.02
CA PHE A 199 -3.58 -8.59 2.83
C PHE A 199 -3.78 -9.72 1.80
N SER A 200 -4.02 -10.94 2.29
CA SER A 200 -4.35 -12.13 1.49
C SER A 200 -5.72 -12.71 1.86
N ALA A 201 -6.26 -13.57 1.00
CA ALA A 201 -7.44 -14.41 1.29
C ALA A 201 -7.06 -15.77 1.91
#